data_AF-A0A6L3EU71-F1
#
_entry.id   AF-A0A6L3EU71-F1
#
_cell.length_a   1.000
_cell.length_b   1.000
_cell.length_c   1.000
_cell.angle_alpha   90.00
_cell.angle_beta   90.00
_cell.angle_gamma   90.00
#
_symmetry.space_group_name_H-M   'P 1'
#
loop_
_entity.id
_entity.type
_entity.pdbx_description
1 polymer ?
#
loop_
_entity_poly.entity_id
_entity_poly.type
_entity_poly.pdbx_seq_one_letter_code
_entity_poly.pdbx_strand_id
1 'polypeptide(L)'
;VPYNADLNPYWTEFYALKALYFDVFNKSAVYHYMIWANGYNGGSSSGVSFGLPASDFIVSLGLWNGSNGGTDSQKVGTFIHELGHNLGLKHGGSNHSNYKPNYLSVMNYFFQTWGVYRDGSWGGPGNWLNFDYQRFDLPTLDETNLDETVGLNGGAELNGYGVRFYCNGSNKYALPGDGAIDWNCDGDTTDTGVAMDINDDGSNGTLAAQDNWASIRFDGNGVIGSGLPGNMIANQIVQSFTDPQLEELTYEMMLEMEATIKR
;
A
#
# COMPACT_ATOMS: atom_id res chain seq x y z
N VAL A 1 18.19 18.02 -12.10
CA VAL A 1 16.90 18.04 -12.81
C VAL A 1 16.25 19.39 -12.58
N PRO A 2 15.76 20.12 -13.60
CA PRO A 2 14.99 21.35 -13.40
C PRO A 2 13.78 21.11 -12.49
N TYR A 3 13.38 22.13 -11.73
CA TYR A 3 12.17 22.02 -10.91
C TYR A 3 10.93 21.90 -11.79
N ASN A 4 10.12 20.87 -11.56
CA ASN A 4 8.75 20.78 -12.03
C ASN A 4 7.84 20.50 -10.82
N ALA A 5 6.82 21.33 -10.63
CA ALA A 5 5.85 21.22 -9.55
C ALA A 5 4.82 20.10 -9.79
N ASP A 6 4.56 19.73 -11.05
CA ASP A 6 3.52 18.79 -11.46
C ASP A 6 3.93 18.09 -12.77
N LEU A 7 4.14 16.77 -12.73
CA LEU A 7 4.39 15.98 -13.94
C LEU A 7 3.04 15.74 -14.65
N ASN A 8 2.79 16.40 -15.78
CA ASN A 8 1.46 16.44 -16.39
C ASN A 8 1.49 16.56 -17.94
N PRO A 9 1.17 15.48 -18.68
CA PRO A 9 0.82 14.15 -18.18
C PRO A 9 2.03 13.43 -17.60
N TYR A 10 1.86 12.80 -16.44
CA TYR A 10 2.97 12.19 -15.68
C TYR A 10 3.78 11.18 -16.49
N TRP A 11 3.10 10.42 -17.35
CA TRP A 11 3.71 9.39 -18.18
C TRP A 11 4.77 9.97 -19.11
N THR A 12 4.38 10.95 -19.91
CA THR A 12 5.27 11.57 -20.91
C THR A 12 6.47 12.23 -20.25
N GLU A 13 6.22 12.94 -19.15
CA GLU A 13 7.28 13.64 -18.42
C GLU A 13 8.24 12.69 -17.70
N PHE A 14 7.72 11.63 -17.08
CA PHE A 14 8.55 10.59 -16.47
C PHE A 14 9.49 9.98 -17.50
N TYR A 15 9.01 9.58 -18.68
CA TYR A 15 9.86 8.98 -19.70
C TYR A 15 10.89 9.95 -20.27
N ALA A 16 10.55 11.24 -20.39
CA ALA A 16 11.51 12.27 -20.78
C ALA A 16 12.64 12.40 -19.74
N LEU A 17 12.30 12.43 -18.45
CA LEU A 17 13.28 12.45 -17.35
C LEU A 17 14.09 11.15 -17.30
N LYS A 18 13.43 10.00 -17.47
CA LYS A 18 14.05 8.68 -17.46
C LYS A 18 15.12 8.57 -18.56
N ALA A 19 14.79 9.00 -19.78
CA ALA A 19 15.72 9.00 -20.91
C ALA A 19 16.91 9.95 -20.74
N LEU A 20 16.73 11.08 -20.04
CA LEU A 20 17.78 12.08 -19.86
C LEU A 20 18.73 11.75 -18.70
N TYR A 21 18.22 11.16 -17.62
CA TYR A 21 18.94 11.05 -16.35
C TYR A 21 19.30 9.62 -15.94
N PHE A 22 18.80 8.60 -16.64
CA PHE A 22 19.16 7.20 -16.38
C PHE A 22 19.80 6.55 -17.60
N ASP A 23 20.68 5.58 -17.34
CA ASP A 23 21.28 4.73 -18.38
C ASP A 23 20.26 3.67 -18.85
N VAL A 24 19.18 4.12 -19.49
CA VAL A 24 18.10 3.26 -19.97
C VAL A 24 18.55 2.28 -21.05
N PHE A 25 19.60 2.64 -21.81
CA PHE A 25 20.10 1.77 -22.87
C PHE A 25 20.72 0.50 -22.30
N ASN A 26 21.54 0.61 -21.25
CA ASN A 26 22.24 -0.55 -20.69
C ASN A 26 21.55 -1.17 -19.47
N LYS A 27 20.63 -0.45 -18.81
CA LYS A 27 20.13 -0.85 -17.48
C LYS A 27 18.63 -1.10 -17.41
N SER A 28 17.87 -0.83 -18.46
CA SER A 28 16.40 -0.96 -18.45
C SER A 28 15.90 -2.36 -18.12
N ALA A 29 16.65 -3.39 -18.53
CA ALA A 29 16.34 -4.78 -18.23
C ALA A 29 16.83 -5.25 -16.83
N VAL A 30 17.30 -4.37 -15.96
CA VAL A 30 17.95 -4.73 -14.68
C VAL A 30 17.36 -4.02 -13.47
N TYR A 31 16.84 -2.79 -13.63
CA TYR A 31 16.37 -1.98 -12.51
C TYR A 31 14.88 -1.65 -12.61
N HIS A 32 14.27 -1.49 -11.44
CA HIS A 32 13.09 -0.65 -11.31
C HIS A 32 13.53 0.83 -11.27
N TYR A 33 12.76 1.70 -11.91
CA TYR A 33 13.05 3.13 -11.99
C TYR A 33 12.02 3.94 -11.22
N MET A 34 12.50 4.84 -10.38
CA MET A 34 11.68 5.71 -9.56
C MET A 34 12.08 7.17 -9.76
N ILE A 35 11.09 8.06 -9.76
CA ILE A 35 11.28 9.51 -9.64
C ILE A 35 10.56 10.01 -8.39
N TRP A 36 11.28 10.77 -7.55
CA TRP A 36 10.67 11.65 -6.56
C TRP A 36 10.12 12.88 -7.27
N ALA A 37 8.80 13.02 -7.30
CA ALA A 37 8.09 14.15 -7.91
C ALA A 37 7.44 15.04 -6.84
N ASN A 38 7.13 16.28 -7.20
CA ASN A 38 6.37 17.15 -6.32
C ASN A 38 4.87 16.84 -6.35
N GLY A 39 4.34 16.50 -7.52
CA GLY A 39 2.96 16.11 -7.77
C GLY A 39 2.84 15.57 -9.19
N TYR A 40 1.69 15.01 -9.54
CA TYR A 40 1.43 14.57 -10.91
C TYR A 40 -0.06 14.73 -11.27
N ASN A 41 -0.34 15.02 -12.55
CA ASN A 41 -1.68 15.25 -13.10
C ASN A 41 -2.57 16.18 -12.24
N GLY A 42 -1.98 17.15 -11.52
CA GLY A 42 -2.71 18.10 -10.68
C GLY A 42 -3.28 17.54 -9.38
N GLY A 43 -2.95 16.31 -8.98
CA GLY A 43 -3.45 15.64 -7.78
C GLY A 43 -2.44 15.58 -6.63
N SER A 44 -2.93 15.24 -5.45
CA SER A 44 -2.18 15.02 -4.20
C SER A 44 -1.86 13.54 -3.95
N SER A 45 -1.96 12.68 -4.96
CA SER A 45 -1.64 11.26 -4.82
C SER A 45 -0.21 11.07 -4.29
N SER A 46 -0.04 10.09 -3.40
CA SER A 46 1.23 9.75 -2.79
C SER A 46 2.25 9.23 -3.81
N GLY A 47 1.80 8.55 -4.85
CA GLY A 47 2.63 7.93 -5.87
C GLY A 47 1.80 7.29 -6.97
N VAL A 48 2.48 6.64 -7.91
CA VAL A 48 1.83 5.81 -8.94
C VAL A 48 2.84 4.85 -9.56
N SER A 49 2.46 3.58 -9.67
CA SER A 49 3.13 2.60 -10.51
C SER A 49 2.56 2.59 -11.92
N PHE A 50 3.42 2.32 -12.90
CA PHE A 50 3.06 2.37 -14.32
C PHE A 50 2.39 1.06 -14.80
N GLY A 51 2.04 0.17 -13.88
CA GLY A 51 1.31 -1.06 -14.14
C GLY A 51 1.42 -2.07 -12.99
N LEU A 52 0.80 -3.23 -13.16
CA LEU A 52 0.73 -4.26 -12.14
C LEU A 52 0.96 -5.67 -12.73
N PRO A 53 2.17 -6.25 -12.67
CA PRO A 53 3.44 -5.64 -12.25
C PRO A 53 3.96 -4.58 -13.24
N ALA A 54 5.06 -3.91 -12.89
CA ALA A 54 5.74 -2.93 -13.73
C ALA A 54 7.21 -2.69 -13.32
N SER A 55 7.96 -1.96 -14.16
CA SER A 55 9.34 -1.56 -13.85
C SER A 55 9.47 -0.13 -13.33
N ASP A 56 8.45 0.71 -13.51
CA ASP A 56 8.57 2.16 -13.40
C ASP A 56 7.48 2.73 -12.48
N PHE A 57 7.85 3.69 -11.64
CA PHE A 57 6.92 4.29 -10.68
C PHE A 57 7.36 5.70 -10.22
N ILE A 58 6.43 6.45 -9.63
CA ILE A 58 6.64 7.78 -9.08
C ILE A 58 6.28 7.76 -7.59
N VAL A 59 7.02 8.53 -6.78
CA VAL A 59 6.58 8.95 -5.45
C VAL A 59 6.42 10.46 -5.44
N SER A 60 5.25 10.97 -5.06
CA SER A 60 4.78 12.35 -5.30
C SER A 60 4.20 13.07 -4.07
N LEU A 61 4.91 13.04 -2.95
CA LEU A 61 4.47 13.65 -1.69
C LEU A 61 4.68 15.18 -1.58
N GLY A 62 5.12 15.85 -2.65
CA GLY A 62 5.48 17.27 -2.62
C GLY A 62 4.36 18.20 -2.16
N LEU A 63 3.10 17.85 -2.43
CA LEU A 63 1.92 18.61 -2.02
C LEU A 63 1.45 18.32 -0.57
N TRP A 64 2.04 17.32 0.10
CA TRP A 64 1.62 16.90 1.44
C TRP A 64 2.18 17.82 2.53
N ASN A 65 1.51 17.86 3.68
CA ASN A 65 1.91 18.59 4.89
C ASN A 65 2.20 20.08 4.63
N GLY A 66 1.33 20.76 3.86
CA GLY A 66 1.51 22.17 3.50
C GLY A 66 2.63 22.39 2.48
N SER A 67 2.71 21.51 1.48
CA SER A 67 3.74 21.51 0.43
C SER A 67 5.19 21.32 0.92
N ASN A 68 5.36 20.59 2.02
CA ASN A 68 6.67 20.30 2.61
C ASN A 68 7.25 18.93 2.21
N GLY A 69 6.55 18.17 1.34
CA GLY A 69 7.07 16.91 0.79
C GLY A 69 6.83 15.66 1.63
N GLY A 70 5.91 15.69 2.60
CA GLY A 70 5.67 14.56 3.50
C GLY A 70 6.77 14.36 4.58
N THR A 71 6.46 13.56 5.60
CA THR A 71 7.44 13.09 6.60
C THR A 71 8.32 11.97 6.04
N ASP A 72 9.40 11.62 6.74
CA ASP A 72 10.26 10.51 6.32
C ASP A 72 9.54 9.16 6.34
N SER A 73 8.61 8.96 7.28
CA SER A 73 7.77 7.76 7.34
C SER A 73 6.83 7.68 6.14
N GLN A 74 6.18 8.78 5.78
CA GLN A 74 5.31 8.87 4.60
C GLN A 74 6.11 8.56 3.32
N LYS A 75 7.32 9.13 3.17
CA LYS A 75 8.19 8.88 2.00
C LYS A 75 8.59 7.42 1.87
N VAL A 76 9.10 6.81 2.95
CA VAL A 76 9.58 5.43 2.88
C VAL A 76 8.44 4.44 2.70
N GLY A 77 7.34 4.67 3.41
CA GLY A 77 6.12 3.88 3.25
C GLY A 77 5.59 3.89 1.82
N THR A 78 5.42 5.08 1.23
CA THR A 78 4.99 5.21 -0.17
C THR A 78 6.00 4.61 -1.15
N PHE A 79 7.31 4.81 -0.95
CA PHE A 79 8.31 4.15 -1.80
C PHE A 79 8.13 2.62 -1.82
N ILE A 80 7.93 1.99 -0.66
CA ILE A 80 7.75 0.55 -0.55
C ILE A 80 6.39 0.13 -1.14
N HIS A 81 5.35 0.94 -0.98
CA HIS A 81 4.03 0.72 -1.57
C HIS A 81 4.08 0.68 -3.10
N GLU A 82 4.63 1.71 -3.72
CA GLU A 82 4.73 1.81 -5.18
C GLU A 82 5.67 0.76 -5.77
N LEU A 83 6.75 0.44 -5.06
CA LEU A 83 7.58 -0.71 -5.41
C LEU A 83 6.78 -2.02 -5.34
N GLY A 84 5.86 -2.16 -4.38
CA GLY A 84 4.99 -3.32 -4.25
C GLY A 84 4.09 -3.50 -5.47
N HIS A 85 3.52 -2.42 -6.02
CA HIS A 85 2.79 -2.47 -7.29
C HIS A 85 3.65 -2.93 -8.46
N ASN A 86 4.88 -2.41 -8.54
CA ASN A 86 5.87 -2.91 -9.50
C ASN A 86 6.17 -4.40 -9.35
N LEU A 87 6.14 -4.91 -8.12
CA LEU A 87 6.30 -6.31 -7.77
C LEU A 87 5.00 -7.13 -7.91
N GLY A 88 3.92 -6.53 -8.41
CA GLY A 88 2.66 -7.20 -8.70
C GLY A 88 1.67 -7.31 -7.54
N LEU A 89 1.92 -6.58 -6.44
CA LEU A 89 1.06 -6.58 -5.25
C LEU A 89 -0.05 -5.53 -5.35
N LYS A 90 -1.24 -5.88 -4.85
CA LYS A 90 -2.41 -4.97 -4.83
C LYS A 90 -2.70 -4.46 -3.42
N HIS A 91 -3.52 -3.41 -3.36
CA HIS A 91 -3.92 -2.75 -2.11
C HIS A 91 -4.59 -3.67 -1.08
N GLY A 92 -5.29 -4.71 -1.52
CA GLY A 92 -5.95 -5.71 -0.69
C GLY A 92 -5.34 -7.11 -0.79
N GLY A 93 -4.16 -7.24 -1.40
CA GLY A 93 -3.51 -8.53 -1.69
C GLY A 93 -4.05 -9.14 -2.98
N SER A 94 -5.17 -9.87 -2.88
CA SER A 94 -5.81 -10.51 -4.04
C SER A 94 -6.62 -9.52 -4.91
N ASN A 95 -7.05 -8.40 -4.33
CA ASN A 95 -7.86 -7.35 -4.94
C ASN A 95 -7.38 -5.94 -4.53
N HIS A 96 -8.11 -4.88 -4.91
CA HIS A 96 -7.80 -3.50 -4.56
C HIS A 96 -8.62 -2.96 -3.37
N SER A 97 -9.30 -3.84 -2.62
CA SER A 97 -10.04 -3.42 -1.43
C SER A 97 -9.05 -3.01 -0.34
N ASN A 98 -9.12 -1.75 0.06
CA ASN A 98 -8.28 -1.18 1.12
C ASN A 98 -8.86 -1.44 2.51
N TYR A 99 -8.11 -1.05 3.55
CA TYR A 99 -8.55 -1.03 4.95
C TYR A 99 -8.97 -2.39 5.51
N LYS A 100 -8.43 -3.48 4.96
CA LYS A 100 -8.73 -4.83 5.42
C LYS A 100 -7.96 -5.14 6.71
N PRO A 101 -8.63 -5.49 7.82
CA PRO A 101 -7.94 -5.75 9.09
C PRO A 101 -7.02 -6.97 9.06
N ASN A 102 -7.33 -7.94 8.21
CA ASN A 102 -6.52 -9.14 8.01
C ASN A 102 -5.44 -9.01 6.93
N TYR A 103 -5.21 -7.82 6.36
CA TYR A 103 -4.15 -7.59 5.38
C TYR A 103 -3.07 -6.65 5.95
N LEU A 104 -2.14 -7.24 6.72
CA LEU A 104 -1.09 -6.57 7.48
C LEU A 104 0.12 -6.25 6.61
N SER A 105 -0.07 -5.33 5.68
CA SER A 105 0.90 -4.99 4.63
C SER A 105 0.92 -3.49 4.37
N VAL A 106 2.09 -2.94 4.06
CA VAL A 106 2.25 -1.55 3.58
C VAL A 106 1.44 -1.26 2.30
N MET A 107 1.00 -2.29 1.57
CA MET A 107 0.06 -2.15 0.45
C MET A 107 -1.34 -1.73 0.88
N ASN A 108 -1.72 -1.96 2.14
CA ASN A 108 -2.98 -1.49 2.70
C ASN A 108 -2.79 -0.09 3.29
N TYR A 109 -3.66 0.86 2.96
CA TYR A 109 -3.56 2.24 3.44
C TYR A 109 -3.51 2.38 4.95
N PHE A 110 -4.07 1.43 5.70
CA PHE A 110 -3.89 1.35 7.15
C PHE A 110 -2.45 1.28 7.63
N PHE A 111 -1.48 0.95 6.79
CA PHE A 111 -0.08 0.77 7.18
C PHE A 111 0.89 1.54 6.27
N GLN A 112 0.41 2.20 5.22
CA GLN A 112 1.26 2.84 4.22
C GLN A 112 2.19 3.90 4.84
N THR A 113 1.72 4.78 5.73
CA THR A 113 2.49 5.97 6.16
C THR A 113 3.15 5.86 7.54
N TRP A 114 2.83 4.82 8.29
CA TRP A 114 3.32 4.57 9.66
C TRP A 114 3.69 3.11 9.93
N GLY A 115 3.59 2.22 8.94
CA GLY A 115 4.02 0.83 9.04
C GLY A 115 3.04 -0.08 9.79
N VAL A 116 3.39 -1.36 9.80
CA VAL A 116 2.68 -2.45 10.48
C VAL A 116 3.17 -2.54 11.93
N TYR A 117 2.29 -2.80 12.89
CA TYR A 117 2.73 -3.18 14.23
C TYR A 117 3.22 -4.63 14.19
N ARG A 118 4.49 -4.86 14.53
CA ARG A 118 5.11 -6.19 14.55
C ARG A 118 6.14 -6.25 15.65
N ASP A 119 6.39 -7.45 16.18
CA ASP A 119 7.38 -7.70 17.22
C ASP A 119 7.10 -6.87 18.49
N GLY A 120 5.82 -6.59 18.77
CA GLY A 120 5.40 -5.80 19.93
C GLY A 120 5.68 -4.30 19.80
N SER A 121 5.91 -3.78 18.58
CA SER A 121 6.20 -2.37 18.36
C SER A 121 5.68 -1.85 17.01
N TRP A 122 5.23 -0.59 16.97
CA TRP A 122 5.03 0.15 15.71
C TRP A 122 6.38 0.51 15.03
N GLY A 123 7.48 0.41 15.77
CA GLY A 123 8.68 1.23 15.60
C GLY A 123 8.71 2.37 16.64
N GLY A 124 9.84 3.06 16.80
CA GLY A 124 9.98 4.08 17.84
C GLY A 124 11.42 4.57 18.03
N PRO A 125 11.70 5.47 18.99
CA PRO A 125 13.02 6.09 19.14
C PRO A 125 14.15 5.04 19.21
N GLY A 126 14.99 4.98 18.16
CA GLY A 126 16.06 3.99 18.01
C GLY A 126 15.78 2.83 17.04
N ASN A 127 14.52 2.62 16.61
CA ASN A 127 14.08 1.59 15.68
C ASN A 127 13.14 2.18 14.61
N TRP A 128 13.43 1.93 13.32
CA TRP A 128 12.54 2.34 12.22
C TRP A 128 11.17 1.67 12.36
N LEU A 129 10.11 2.32 11.87
CA LEU A 129 8.78 1.72 11.68
C LEU A 129 8.83 0.41 10.87
N ASN A 130 7.91 -0.52 11.07
CA ASN A 130 7.93 -1.74 10.25
C ASN A 130 7.14 -1.52 8.95
N PHE A 131 7.79 -0.99 7.91
CA PHE A 131 7.22 -1.01 6.56
C PHE A 131 7.53 -2.36 5.91
N ASP A 132 6.55 -3.27 5.98
CA ASP A 132 6.69 -4.61 5.43
C ASP A 132 5.44 -5.04 4.67
N TYR A 133 5.64 -6.00 3.78
CA TYR A 133 4.56 -6.76 3.18
C TYR A 133 4.13 -7.91 4.10
N GLN A 134 2.89 -8.36 3.96
CA GLN A 134 2.38 -9.49 4.74
C GLN A 134 3.17 -10.77 4.41
N ARG A 135 3.54 -11.53 5.45
CA ARG A 135 4.48 -12.68 5.38
C ARG A 135 3.84 -14.06 5.44
N PHE A 136 2.54 -14.12 5.66
CA PHE A 136 1.78 -15.35 5.89
C PHE A 136 0.32 -15.10 5.54
N ASP A 137 -0.43 -16.15 5.28
CA ASP A 137 -1.86 -16.05 5.03
C ASP A 137 -2.62 -15.82 6.34
N LEU A 138 -3.65 -15.00 6.29
CA LEU A 138 -4.61 -14.81 7.37
C LEU A 138 -5.99 -15.29 6.90
N PRO A 139 -6.82 -15.85 7.80
CA PRO A 139 -8.17 -16.27 7.45
C PRO A 139 -8.97 -15.15 6.78
N THR A 140 -9.84 -15.53 5.85
CA THR A 140 -10.83 -14.59 5.29
C THR A 140 -11.80 -14.19 6.39
N LEU A 141 -12.03 -12.89 6.54
CA LEU A 141 -13.06 -12.35 7.43
C LEU A 141 -14.38 -12.24 6.66
N ASP A 142 -15.49 -12.57 7.33
CA ASP A 142 -16.85 -12.37 6.82
C ASP A 142 -17.53 -11.32 7.68
N GLU A 143 -17.70 -10.12 7.13
CA GLU A 143 -18.28 -8.95 7.80
C GLU A 143 -19.77 -9.11 8.12
N THR A 144 -20.40 -10.19 7.67
CA THR A 144 -21.77 -10.55 8.05
C THR A 144 -21.82 -11.52 9.23
N ASN A 145 -20.67 -12.09 9.62
CA ASN A 145 -20.58 -13.14 10.63
C ASN A 145 -19.20 -13.18 11.30
N LEU A 146 -18.76 -12.06 11.87
CA LEU A 146 -17.50 -11.95 12.60
C LEU A 146 -17.59 -12.63 13.96
N ASP A 147 -16.45 -13.16 14.43
CA ASP A 147 -16.30 -13.76 15.76
C ASP A 147 -15.27 -12.94 16.55
N GLU A 148 -15.75 -12.24 17.57
CA GLU A 148 -14.92 -11.36 18.39
C GLU A 148 -13.99 -12.16 19.30
N THR A 149 -14.40 -13.36 19.71
CA THR A 149 -13.68 -14.18 20.69
C THR A 149 -12.33 -14.69 20.17
N VAL A 150 -12.16 -14.74 18.85
CA VAL A 150 -10.93 -15.21 18.17
C VAL A 150 -10.26 -14.13 17.30
N GLY A 151 -10.92 -13.00 17.06
CA GLY A 151 -10.39 -11.90 16.25
C GLY A 151 -10.00 -12.36 14.84
N LEU A 152 -8.75 -12.13 14.46
CA LEU A 152 -8.22 -12.56 13.15
C LEU A 152 -8.00 -14.08 13.03
N ASN A 153 -7.94 -14.80 14.16
CA ASN A 153 -7.68 -16.25 14.20
C ASN A 153 -6.43 -16.69 13.41
N GLY A 154 -5.39 -15.87 13.42
CA GLY A 154 -4.17 -16.03 12.60
C GLY A 154 -3.11 -16.99 13.16
N GLY A 155 -3.42 -17.73 14.22
CA GLY A 155 -2.47 -18.65 14.85
C GLY A 155 -1.21 -17.97 15.40
N ALA A 156 -0.14 -18.75 15.58
CA ALA A 156 1.09 -18.28 16.23
C ALA A 156 1.89 -17.27 15.40
N GLU A 157 1.70 -17.24 14.08
CA GLU A 157 2.41 -16.34 13.15
C GLU A 157 2.01 -14.87 13.36
N LEU A 158 0.78 -14.65 13.85
CA LEU A 158 0.26 -13.34 14.20
C LEU A 158 0.81 -12.80 15.54
N ASN A 159 1.57 -13.60 16.30
CA ASN A 159 2.08 -13.17 17.59
C ASN A 159 2.95 -11.91 17.49
N GLY A 160 2.64 -10.92 18.33
CA GLY A 160 3.34 -9.63 18.33
C GLY A 160 2.93 -8.67 17.22
N TYR A 161 1.92 -9.02 16.39
CA TYR A 161 1.29 -8.10 15.45
C TYR A 161 0.16 -7.30 16.10
N GLY A 162 -0.23 -6.22 15.43
CA GLY A 162 -1.35 -5.37 15.81
C GLY A 162 -2.26 -5.14 14.62
N VAL A 163 -3.54 -4.88 14.91
CA VAL A 163 -4.60 -4.79 13.89
C VAL A 163 -5.21 -3.41 13.89
N ARG A 164 -5.55 -2.92 12.69
CA ARG A 164 -6.37 -1.73 12.48
C ARG A 164 -7.64 -2.14 11.77
N PHE A 165 -8.73 -1.52 12.15
CA PHE A 165 -10.05 -1.77 11.58
C PHE A 165 -10.92 -0.53 11.72
N TYR A 166 -11.96 -0.44 10.91
CA TYR A 166 -13.02 0.53 11.12
C TYR A 166 -14.12 -0.04 11.99
N CYS A 167 -14.76 0.84 12.75
CA CYS A 167 -15.93 0.51 13.52
C CYS A 167 -16.74 1.79 13.74
N ASN A 168 -17.97 1.80 13.23
CA ASN A 168 -18.84 2.97 13.22
C ASN A 168 -18.13 4.22 12.63
N GLY A 169 -17.43 4.06 11.49
CA GLY A 169 -16.68 5.11 10.79
C GLY A 169 -15.47 5.67 11.55
N SER A 170 -15.06 5.01 12.64
CA SER A 170 -13.86 5.38 13.41
C SER A 170 -12.76 4.36 13.21
N ASN A 171 -11.53 4.81 12.98
CA ASN A 171 -10.36 3.95 12.91
C ASN A 171 -9.98 3.49 14.33
N LYS A 172 -9.90 2.17 14.51
CA LYS A 172 -9.64 1.48 15.77
C LYS A 172 -8.35 0.67 15.71
N TYR A 173 -7.83 0.37 16.88
CA TYR A 173 -6.66 -0.49 17.06
C TYR A 173 -6.97 -1.63 18.02
N ALA A 174 -6.51 -2.83 17.67
CA ALA A 174 -6.43 -3.96 18.59
C ALA A 174 -4.96 -4.31 18.84
N LEU A 175 -4.55 -4.24 20.10
CA LEU A 175 -3.21 -4.57 20.57
C LEU A 175 -3.31 -5.43 21.85
N PRO A 176 -2.87 -6.69 21.83
CA PRO A 176 -2.24 -7.37 20.70
C PRO A 176 -3.28 -7.78 19.63
N GLY A 177 -2.82 -8.03 18.41
CA GLY A 177 -3.65 -8.39 17.26
C GLY A 177 -3.96 -9.88 17.13
N ASP A 178 -3.29 -10.72 17.93
CA ASP A 178 -3.41 -12.19 17.94
C ASP A 178 -4.44 -12.73 18.96
N GLY A 179 -5.29 -11.84 19.48
CA GLY A 179 -6.35 -12.17 20.44
C GLY A 179 -7.75 -11.80 19.96
N ALA A 180 -8.67 -11.76 20.92
CA ALA A 180 -10.05 -11.31 20.70
C ALA A 180 -10.10 -9.83 20.29
N ILE A 181 -11.03 -9.47 19.42
CA ILE A 181 -11.19 -8.10 18.88
C ILE A 181 -12.66 -7.71 18.97
N ASP A 182 -12.92 -6.57 19.62
CA ASP A 182 -14.23 -5.93 19.72
C ASP A 182 -14.57 -5.29 18.36
N TRP A 183 -15.16 -6.09 17.46
CA TRP A 183 -15.45 -5.68 16.09
C TRP A 183 -16.58 -4.65 16.07
N ASN A 184 -17.56 -4.76 16.98
CA ASN A 184 -18.73 -3.89 17.01
C ASN A 184 -18.57 -2.61 17.88
N CYS A 185 -17.50 -2.53 18.68
CA CYS A 185 -17.18 -1.48 19.64
C CYS A 185 -18.19 -1.26 20.77
N ASP A 186 -18.86 -2.31 21.23
CA ASP A 186 -19.81 -2.22 22.34
C ASP A 186 -19.13 -2.32 23.72
N GLY A 187 -17.83 -2.61 23.75
CA GLY A 187 -17.00 -2.61 24.94
C GLY A 187 -16.71 -4.01 25.49
N ASP A 188 -17.10 -5.08 24.81
CA ASP A 188 -16.62 -6.43 25.11
C ASP A 188 -16.12 -7.19 23.86
N THR A 189 -15.89 -8.50 24.00
CA THR A 189 -15.33 -9.35 22.92
C THR A 189 -15.97 -10.74 22.96
N THR A 190 -17.21 -10.79 23.42
CA THR A 190 -17.90 -12.05 23.72
C THR A 190 -18.87 -12.47 22.61
N ASP A 191 -19.06 -11.61 21.61
CA ASP A 191 -20.03 -11.83 20.56
C ASP A 191 -19.51 -12.71 19.42
N THR A 192 -20.46 -13.42 18.81
CA THR A 192 -20.25 -14.20 17.59
C THR A 192 -21.38 -13.89 16.62
N GLY A 193 -21.10 -13.93 15.32
CA GLY A 193 -22.08 -13.55 14.30
C GLY A 193 -22.31 -12.04 14.23
N VAL A 194 -21.28 -11.25 14.57
CA VAL A 194 -21.32 -9.80 14.47
C VAL A 194 -21.32 -9.39 13.00
N ALA A 195 -22.27 -8.53 12.63
CA ALA A 195 -22.30 -7.91 11.31
C ALA A 195 -21.78 -6.46 11.41
N MET A 196 -20.59 -6.20 10.87
CA MET A 196 -19.94 -4.89 10.90
C MET A 196 -19.07 -4.70 9.66
N ASP A 197 -19.19 -3.53 9.03
CA ASP A 197 -18.27 -3.04 8.00
C ASP A 197 -16.96 -2.60 8.69
N ILE A 198 -15.93 -3.45 8.61
CA ILE A 198 -14.65 -3.27 9.30
C ILE A 198 -13.56 -2.71 8.38
N ASN A 199 -13.86 -2.49 7.09
CA ASN A 199 -13.02 -1.79 6.12
C ASN A 199 -13.59 -0.45 5.60
N ASP A 200 -14.76 -0.02 6.09
CA ASP A 200 -15.45 1.25 5.80
C ASP A 200 -15.69 1.47 4.29
N ASP A 201 -16.05 0.40 3.56
CA ASP A 201 -16.38 0.48 2.14
C ASP A 201 -17.87 0.71 1.85
N GLY A 202 -18.69 0.79 2.91
CA GLY A 202 -20.12 1.02 2.86
C GLY A 202 -20.94 -0.25 2.67
N SER A 203 -20.32 -1.42 2.72
CA SER A 203 -20.98 -2.71 2.60
C SER A 203 -20.32 -3.78 3.47
N ASN A 204 -21.09 -4.80 3.85
CA ASN A 204 -20.53 -5.97 4.53
C ASN A 204 -20.25 -7.05 3.48
N GLY A 205 -19.01 -7.52 3.41
CA GLY A 205 -18.59 -8.57 2.50
C GLY A 205 -17.54 -9.51 3.09
N THR A 206 -16.77 -10.14 2.20
CA THR A 206 -15.68 -11.03 2.57
C THR A 206 -14.33 -10.36 2.31
N LEU A 207 -13.47 -10.33 3.31
CA LEU A 207 -12.15 -9.73 3.22
C LEU A 207 -11.09 -10.84 3.16
N ALA A 208 -10.59 -11.17 1.97
CA ALA A 208 -9.63 -12.27 1.77
C ALA A 208 -8.18 -11.76 1.66
N ALA A 209 -7.33 -12.01 2.65
CA ALA A 209 -5.93 -11.56 2.64
C ALA A 209 -5.02 -12.44 1.74
N GLN A 210 -3.74 -12.07 1.64
CA GLN A 210 -2.74 -12.80 0.86
C GLN A 210 -1.35 -12.64 1.49
N ASP A 211 -0.59 -13.73 1.58
CA ASP A 211 0.87 -13.67 1.74
C ASP A 211 1.52 -12.96 0.54
N ASN A 212 2.01 -11.75 0.77
CA ASN A 212 2.63 -10.96 -0.27
C ASN A 212 3.99 -11.53 -0.67
N TRP A 213 4.79 -12.00 0.28
CA TRP A 213 6.13 -12.50 0.00
C TRP A 213 6.09 -13.73 -0.90
N ALA A 214 5.07 -14.58 -0.75
CA ALA A 214 4.80 -15.69 -1.66
C ALA A 214 4.28 -15.27 -3.05
N SER A 215 3.90 -13.99 -3.23
CA SER A 215 3.17 -13.48 -4.40
C SER A 215 3.95 -12.47 -5.25
N ILE A 216 5.19 -12.14 -4.88
CA ILE A 216 6.04 -11.18 -5.59
C ILE A 216 6.39 -11.65 -7.01
N ARG A 217 6.35 -10.72 -7.96
CA ARG A 217 6.82 -10.85 -9.35
C ARG A 217 7.99 -9.91 -9.62
N PHE A 218 9.18 -10.46 -9.80
CA PHE A 218 10.41 -9.68 -9.98
C PHE A 218 10.69 -9.24 -11.43
N ASP A 219 9.88 -9.68 -12.40
CA ASP A 219 10.20 -9.52 -13.82
C ASP A 219 9.82 -8.14 -14.40
N GLY A 220 9.23 -7.25 -13.59
CA GLY A 220 8.83 -5.91 -14.01
C GLY A 220 7.93 -5.95 -15.25
N ASN A 221 6.97 -6.89 -15.27
CA ASN A 221 6.12 -7.19 -16.43
C ASN A 221 6.91 -7.70 -17.65
N GLY A 222 7.91 -8.54 -17.39
CA GLY A 222 8.79 -9.10 -18.41
C GLY A 222 9.83 -8.12 -18.97
N VAL A 223 9.97 -6.91 -18.42
CA VAL A 223 11.06 -5.98 -18.79
C VAL A 223 12.38 -6.39 -18.15
N ILE A 224 12.35 -6.69 -16.85
CA ILE A 224 13.52 -7.04 -16.05
C ILE A 224 13.89 -8.49 -16.33
N GLY A 225 15.17 -8.74 -16.63
CA GLY A 225 15.67 -10.06 -17.02
C GLY A 225 15.41 -10.44 -18.48
N SER A 226 14.75 -9.60 -19.27
CA SER A 226 14.41 -9.88 -20.68
C SER A 226 15.62 -9.98 -21.61
N GLY A 227 16.75 -9.37 -21.25
CA GLY A 227 17.91 -9.23 -22.13
C GLY A 227 17.66 -8.31 -23.34
N LEU A 228 16.52 -7.62 -23.38
CA LEU A 228 16.18 -6.72 -24.49
C LEU A 228 17.00 -5.42 -24.38
N PRO A 229 17.46 -4.86 -25.51
CA PRO A 229 18.05 -3.53 -25.53
C PRO A 229 16.99 -2.47 -25.22
N GLY A 230 17.38 -1.38 -24.56
CA GLY A 230 16.44 -0.38 -24.02
C GLY A 230 15.50 0.28 -25.04
N ASN A 231 15.86 0.30 -26.32
CA ASN A 231 15.00 0.80 -27.39
C ASN A 231 13.80 -0.11 -27.71
N MET A 232 13.90 -1.42 -27.46
CA MET A 232 12.78 -2.36 -27.64
C MET A 232 11.86 -2.40 -26.42
N ILE A 233 12.42 -2.19 -25.22
CA ILE A 233 11.65 -2.08 -23.97
C ILE A 233 10.70 -0.88 -24.01
N ALA A 234 11.15 0.26 -24.53
CA ALA A 234 10.31 1.46 -24.65
C ALA A 234 9.01 1.22 -25.48
N ASN A 235 9.07 0.39 -26.52
CA ASN A 235 7.90 0.05 -27.34
C ASN A 235 6.95 -0.93 -26.64
N GLN A 236 7.46 -1.80 -25.76
CA GLN A 236 6.66 -2.76 -24.99
C GLN A 236 5.84 -2.05 -23.90
N ILE A 237 6.44 -1.09 -23.20
CA ILE A 237 5.80 -0.39 -22.08
C ILE A 237 4.63 0.50 -22.55
N VAL A 238 4.73 1.12 -23.73
CA VAL A 238 3.66 1.96 -24.31
C VAL A 238 2.43 1.12 -24.72
N GLN A 239 2.60 -0.17 -25.02
CA GLN A 239 1.51 -1.04 -25.48
C GLN A 239 0.76 -1.75 -24.35
N SER A 240 1.35 -1.88 -23.16
CA SER A 240 0.77 -2.63 -22.03
C SER A 240 -0.14 -1.81 -21.12
N PHE A 241 -0.21 -0.48 -21.29
CA PHE A 241 -0.98 0.37 -20.38
C PHE A 241 -2.45 0.43 -20.77
N THR A 242 -3.22 -0.51 -20.24
CA THR A 242 -4.69 -0.44 -20.18
C THR A 242 -5.13 -0.78 -18.77
N ASP A 243 -4.82 0.08 -17.80
CA ASP A 243 -5.43 -0.01 -16.47
C ASP A 243 -6.19 1.30 -16.21
N PRO A 244 -7.47 1.27 -15.80
CA PRO A 244 -8.12 2.42 -15.19
C PRO A 244 -7.22 2.87 -14.04
N GLN A 245 -6.96 4.17 -13.92
CA GLN A 245 -6.13 4.74 -12.87
C GLN A 245 -6.47 4.09 -11.51
N LEU A 246 -5.53 3.32 -10.95
CA LEU A 246 -5.61 2.85 -9.58
C LEU A 246 -5.67 4.09 -8.69
N GLU A 247 -6.68 4.16 -7.83
CA GLU A 247 -6.84 5.28 -6.91
C GLU A 247 -5.85 5.11 -5.76
N GLU A 248 -4.67 5.72 -5.92
CA GLU A 248 -3.60 5.74 -4.93
C GLU A 248 -3.90 6.72 -3.76
N LEU A 249 -3.29 6.47 -2.60
CA LEU A 249 -3.55 7.24 -1.38
C LEU A 249 -3.28 8.74 -1.61
N THR A 250 -4.31 9.58 -1.46
CA THR A 250 -4.20 11.04 -1.49
C THR A 250 -3.89 11.62 -0.11
N TYR A 251 -3.46 12.88 -0.06
CA TYR A 251 -3.24 13.57 1.22
C TYR A 251 -4.55 13.72 2.01
N GLU A 252 -5.65 13.98 1.32
CA GLU A 252 -6.99 14.14 1.89
C GLU A 252 -7.44 12.83 2.56
N MET A 253 -7.32 11.69 1.87
CA MET A 253 -7.62 10.37 2.44
C MET A 253 -6.76 10.06 3.66
N MET A 254 -5.47 10.43 3.61
CA MET A 254 -4.56 10.24 4.75
C MET A 254 -4.99 11.08 5.96
N LEU A 255 -5.42 12.35 5.74
CA LEU A 255 -5.94 13.20 6.80
C LEU A 255 -7.27 12.69 7.38
N GLU A 256 -8.17 12.17 6.53
CA GLU A 256 -9.43 11.55 6.97
C GLU A 256 -9.16 10.33 7.85
N MET A 257 -8.22 9.48 7.43
CA MET A 257 -7.77 8.34 8.22
C MET A 257 -7.12 8.77 9.54
N GLU A 258 -6.28 9.83 9.56
CA GLU A 258 -5.69 10.34 10.80
C GLU A 258 -6.74 10.95 11.74
N ALA A 259 -7.73 11.67 11.20
CA ALA A 259 -8.77 12.33 11.98
C ALA A 259 -9.74 11.34 12.64
N THR A 260 -9.90 10.14 12.07
CA THR A 260 -10.78 9.09 12.59
C THR A 260 -10.12 8.20 13.65
N ILE A 261 -8.80 8.36 13.88
CA ILE A 261 -8.09 7.68 14.97
C ILE A 261 -8.60 8.21 16.32
N LYS A 262 -9.41 7.41 17.01
CA LYS A 262 -9.74 7.65 18.41
C LYS A 262 -8.64 7.02 19.27
N ARG A 263 -7.83 7.88 19.92
CA ARG A 263 -6.87 7.48 20.96
C ARG A 263 -7.57 7.04 22.24
#